data_AF-A0A660PMP6-F1
#
_entry.id   AF-A0A660PMP6-F1
#
_cell.length_a   1.000
_cell.length_b   1.000
_cell.length_c   1.000
_cell.angle_alpha   90.00
_cell.angle_beta   90.00
_cell.angle_gamma   90.00
#
_symmetry.space_group_name_H-M   'P 1'
#
loop_
_entity.id
_entity.type
_entity.pdbx_description
1 polymer ?
#
loop_
_entity_poly.entity_id
_entity_poly.type
_entity_poly.pdbx_seq_one_letter_code
_entity_poly.pdbx_strand_id
1 'polypeptide(L)' 'IGEQYRSAIYYTNEKQKEISGKLIKLLYDKGFEVVTELEKAEKFWNAEDYHQDYYKNNGGMPYCHFYKKRF' A
#
# COMPACT_ATOMS: atom_id res chain seq x y z
N ILE A 1 13.59 10.07 4.78
CA ILE A 1 12.51 9.05 4.70
C ILE A 1 11.90 8.96 6.10
N GLY A 2 10.59 8.96 6.21
CA GLY A 2 9.87 9.03 7.50
C GLY A 2 8.60 8.21 7.50
N GLU A 3 7.87 8.21 8.61
CA GLU A 3 6.69 7.37 8.87
C GLU A 3 5.55 7.55 7.85
N GLN A 4 5.49 8.69 7.16
CA GLN A 4 4.51 8.95 6.10
C GLN A 4 4.70 8.05 4.86
N TYR A 5 5.84 7.35 4.77
CA TYR A 5 6.15 6.41 3.68
C TYR A 5 6.15 4.95 4.15
N ARG A 6 5.68 4.65 5.36
CA ARG A 6 5.62 3.27 5.87
C ARG A 6 4.66 2.42 5.03
N SER A 7 4.93 1.11 4.96
CA SER A 7 4.08 0.17 4.26
C SER A 7 2.93 -0.28 5.17
N ALA A 8 1.69 -0.05 4.76
CA ALA A 8 0.51 -0.46 5.50
C ALA A 8 -0.64 -0.86 4.56
N ILE A 9 -1.50 -1.77 5.04
CA ILE A 9 -2.78 -2.12 4.45
C ILE A 9 -3.87 -1.78 5.47
N TYR A 10 -4.81 -0.92 5.07
CA TYR A 10 -5.96 -0.53 5.88
C TYR A 10 -7.21 -1.29 5.43
N TYR A 11 -7.66 -2.29 6.19
CA TYR A 11 -8.83 -3.09 5.83
C TYR A 11 -10.15 -2.45 6.31
N THR A 12 -11.20 -2.52 5.49
CA THR A 12 -12.54 -2.00 5.84
C THR A 12 -13.51 -3.10 6.25
N ASN A 13 -13.15 -4.38 6.05
CA ASN A 13 -13.94 -5.53 6.45
C ASN A 13 -13.05 -6.77 6.71
N GLU A 14 -13.63 -7.78 7.35
CA GLU A 14 -12.90 -9.00 7.74
C GLU A 14 -12.41 -9.81 6.54
N LYS A 15 -13.14 -9.80 5.42
CA LYS A 15 -12.70 -10.50 4.20
C LYS A 15 -11.40 -9.90 3.65
N GLN A 16 -11.29 -8.57 3.65
CA GLN A 16 -10.04 -7.89 3.27
C GLN A 16 -8.90 -8.20 4.24
N LYS A 17 -9.18 -8.21 5.55
CA LYS A 17 -8.20 -8.57 6.58
C LYS A 17 -7.65 -9.98 6.35
N GLU A 18 -8.54 -10.95 6.14
CA GLU A 18 -8.17 -12.35 5.91
C GLU A 18 -7.33 -12.53 4.64
N ILE A 19 -7.76 -11.94 3.52
CA ILE A 19 -7.04 -12.04 2.24
C ILE A 19 -5.66 -11.38 2.35
N SER A 20 -5.59 -10.17 2.94
CA SER A 20 -4.33 -9.45 3.09
C SER A 20 -3.34 -10.21 3.97
N GLY A 21 -3.80 -10.75 5.11
CA GLY A 21 -2.98 -11.58 5.99
C GLY A 21 -2.46 -12.84 5.30
N LYS A 22 -3.30 -13.51 4.49
CA LYS A 22 -2.88 -14.67 3.68
C LYS A 22 -1.78 -14.31 2.68
N LEU A 23 -1.91 -13.18 1.98
CA LEU A 23 -0.92 -12.73 0.99
C LEU A 23 0.40 -12.28 1.64
N ILE A 24 0.33 -11.58 2.78
CA ILE A 24 1.52 -11.22 3.57
C ILE A 24 2.25 -12.49 3.99
N LYS A 25 1.53 -13.48 4.54
CA LYS A 25 2.11 -14.76 4.92
C LYS A 25 2.74 -15.49 3.73
N LEU A 26 2.06 -15.53 2.58
CA LEU A 26 2.59 -16.17 1.37
C LEU A 26 3.91 -15.53 0.90
N LEU A 27 4.04 -14.20 0.98
CA LEU A 27 5.29 -13.52 0.64
C LEU A 27 6.39 -13.82 1.65
N TYR A 28 6.09 -13.81 2.95
CA TYR A 28 7.03 -14.22 3.99
C TYR A 28 7.53 -15.65 3.77
N ASP A 29 6.62 -16.60 3.50
CA ASP A 29 6.94 -18.00 3.26
C ASP A 29 7.79 -18.19 1.98
N LYS A 30 7.71 -17.24 1.02
CA LYS A 30 8.58 -17.17 -0.17
C LYS A 30 9.96 -16.54 0.09
N GLY A 31 10.26 -16.14 1.33
CA GLY A 31 11.53 -15.52 1.72
C GLY A 31 11.61 -14.02 1.50
N PHE A 32 10.47 -13.33 1.33
CA PHE A 32 10.45 -11.87 1.31
C PHE A 32 10.37 -11.30 2.74
N GLU A 33 11.13 -10.23 2.99
CA GLU A 33 10.99 -9.43 4.21
C GLU A 33 9.82 -8.45 4.04
N VAL A 34 8.65 -8.79 4.59
CA VAL A 34 7.41 -8.01 4.40
C VAL A 34 7.04 -7.25 5.67
N VAL A 35 7.58 -6.05 5.85
CA VAL A 35 7.30 -5.20 7.02
C VAL A 35 5.92 -4.49 6.98
N THR A 36 5.03 -4.90 6.08
CA THR A 36 3.71 -4.27 5.89
C THR A 36 2.81 -4.47 7.10
N GLU A 37 2.34 -3.36 7.68
CA GLU A 37 1.35 -3.35 8.77
C GLU A 37 -0.06 -3.68 8.24
N LEU A 38 -0.85 -4.44 9.00
CA LEU A 38 -2.25 -4.75 8.67
C LEU A 38 -3.17 -4.19 9.73
N GLU A 39 -3.82 -3.07 9.42
CA GLU A 39 -4.56 -2.26 10.38
C GLU A 39 -6.00 -2.02 9.92
N LYS A 40 -6.91 -1.78 10.86
CA LYS A 40 -8.29 -1.41 10.52
C LYS A 40 -8.28 -0.01 9.93
N ALA A 41 -9.02 0.20 8.84
CA ALA A 41 -9.19 1.53 8.29
C ALA A 41 -9.86 2.48 9.30
N GLU A 42 -9.22 3.63 9.51
CA GLU A 42 -9.76 4.74 10.30
C GLU A 42 -10.21 5.88 9.38
N LYS A 43 -10.39 7.07 9.95
CA LYS A 43 -10.76 8.25 9.18
C LYS A 43 -9.69 8.56 8.13
N PHE A 44 -10.12 8.56 6.87
CA PHE A 44 -9.29 8.99 5.75
C PHE A 44 -9.44 10.51 5.55
N TRP A 45 -8.33 11.24 5.60
CA TRP A 45 -8.30 12.66 5.31
C TRP A 45 -7.81 12.84 3.87
N ASN A 46 -8.67 13.38 3.01
CA ASN A 46 -8.28 13.63 1.62
C ASN A 46 -7.13 14.63 1.58
N ALA A 47 -6.10 14.30 0.81
CA ALA A 47 -5.05 15.25 0.45
C ALA A 47 -5.61 16.38 -0.42
N GLU A 48 -4.91 17.51 -0.45
CA GLU A 48 -5.25 18.68 -1.25
C GLU A 48 -5.38 18.37 -2.74
N ASP A 49 -6.19 19.14 -3.46
CA ASP A 49 -6.56 18.86 -4.85
C ASP A 49 -5.35 18.74 -5.79
N TYR A 50 -4.27 19.50 -5.54
CA TYR A 50 -3.06 19.45 -6.36
C TYR A 50 -2.27 18.13 -6.20
N HIS A 51 -2.55 17.33 -5.16
CA HIS A 51 -2.00 15.99 -5.01
C HIS A 51 -2.80 14.92 -5.76
N GLN A 52 -4.06 15.20 -6.09
CA GLN A 52 -4.93 14.26 -6.78
C GLN A 52 -4.51 14.13 -8.24
N ASP A 53 -4.44 12.89 -8.75
CA ASP A 53 -4.02 12.58 -10.12
C ASP A 53 -2.69 13.24 -10.54
N TYR A 54 -1.77 13.49 -9.59
CA TYR A 54 -0.56 14.29 -9.79
C TYR A 54 0.23 13.91 -11.05
N TYR A 55 0.50 12.61 -11.27
CA TYR A 55 1.27 12.14 -12.43
C TYR A 55 0.53 12.36 -13.76
N LYS A 56 -0.79 12.18 -13.78
CA LYS A 56 -1.64 12.42 -14.95
C LYS A 56 -1.66 13.91 -15.31
N ASN A 57 -1.72 14.78 -14.30
CA ASN A 57 -1.81 16.23 -14.49
C ASN A 57 -0.46 16.89 -14.82
N ASN A 58 0.65 16.31 -14.36
CA ASN A 58 2.00 16.89 -14.54
C ASN A 58 2.87 16.14 -15.57
N GLY A 59 2.32 15.13 -16.26
CA GLY A 59 3.03 14.39 -17.33
C GLY A 59 4.23 13.57 -16.88
N GLY A 60 4.33 13.27 -15.58
CA GLY A 60 5.43 12.51 -15.00
C GLY A 60 5.11 11.02 -14.85
N MET A 61 6.13 10.17 -14.74
CA MET A 61 6.00 8.78 -14.31
C MET A 61 6.43 8.62 -12.84
N PRO A 62 5.83 7.69 -12.10
CA PRO A 62 6.34 7.33 -10.77
C PRO A 62 7.81 6.92 -10.89
N TYR A 63 8.68 7.57 -10.13
CA TYR A 63 10.13 7.33 -10.21
C TYR A 63 10.57 6.13 -9.33
N CYS A 64 9.83 5.83 -8.27
CA CYS A 64 10.16 4.76 -7.31
C CYS A 64 9.12 3.63 -7.21
N HIS A 65 8.00 3.72 -7.92
CA HIS A 65 6.94 2.72 -7.87
C HIS A 65 6.73 2.10 -9.25
N PHE A 66 7.04 0.81 -9.39
CA PHE A 66 6.83 0.06 -10.61
C PHE A 66 6.30 -1.33 -10.29
N TYR A 67 5.53 -1.91 -11.22
CA TYR A 67 4.97 -3.23 -11.05
C TYR A 67 6.09 -4.29 -11.00
N LYS A 68 5.98 -5.20 -10.04
CA LYS A 68 6.83 -6.39 -9.95
C LYS A 68 5.95 -7.59 -9.66
N LYS A 69 5.98 -8.58 -10.55
CA LYS A 69 5.23 -9.83 -10.37
C LYS A 69 5.80 -10.60 -9.16
N ARG A 70 4.96 -10.87 -8.16
CA ARG A 70 5.31 -11.64 -6.94
C ARG A 70 4.52 -12.95 -6.78
N PHE A 71 3.45 -13.08 -7.56
CA PHE A 71 2.58 -14.23 -7.70
C PHE A 71 2.22 -14.38 -9.18
#